data_AF-A0A2S5M4E3-F1
#
_entry.id   AF-A0A2S5M4E3-F1
#
_cell.length_a   1.000
_cell.length_b   1.000
_cell.length_c   1.000
_cell.angle_alpha   90.00
_cell.angle_beta   90.00
_cell.angle_gamma   90.00
#
_symmetry.space_group_name_H-M   'P 1'
#
loop_
_entity.id
_entity.type
_entity.pdbx_description
1 polymer ?
#
loop_
_entity_poly.entity_id
_entity_poly.type
_entity_poly.pdbx_seq_one_letter_code
_entity_poly.pdbx_strand_id
1 'polypeptide(L)'
;GGRELMAETLKARGANVYFAESYRRINPQKNSELLEMQWQQNKLDAVIVTSSEAMRHLLQMCEHAEWLRHVTLCVNHERIAEEPQQLGLKVLVAKAPGDEAMLQCLSQLVKHHD
;
A
#
# COMPACT_ATOMS: atom_id res chain seq x y z
N GLY A 1 9.96 12.49 5.56
CA GLY A 1 10.41 11.44 4.61
C GLY A 1 10.64 10.08 5.26
N GLY A 2 9.94 9.74 6.34
CA GLY A 2 10.07 8.43 6.99
C GLY A 2 11.44 8.22 7.65
N ARG A 3 12.10 9.30 8.07
CA ARG A 3 13.44 9.32 8.69
C ARG A 3 13.46 10.10 10.00
N GLU A 4 12.28 10.38 10.54
CA GLU A 4 12.10 11.18 11.74
C GLU A 4 12.77 10.48 12.93
N LEU A 5 12.54 9.17 13.12
CA LEU A 5 13.22 8.38 14.16
C LEU A 5 14.75 8.44 14.06
N MET A 6 15.29 8.38 12.84
CA MET A 6 16.74 8.46 12.61
C MET A 6 17.28 9.84 12.99
N ALA A 7 16.61 10.91 12.56
CA ALA A 7 17.01 12.27 12.88
C ALA A 7 16.97 12.54 14.38
N GLU A 8 15.90 12.14 15.07
CA GLU A 8 15.78 12.30 16.52
C GLU A 8 16.83 11.48 17.27
N THR A 9 17.10 10.25 16.82
CA THR A 9 18.13 9.40 17.41
C THR A 9 19.54 9.99 17.25
N LEU A 10 19.84 10.63 16.12
CA LEU A 10 21.13 11.28 15.86
C LEU A 10 21.28 12.56 16.69
N LYS A 11 20.24 13.40 16.76
CA LYS A 11 20.24 14.61 17.61
C LYS A 11 20.41 14.27 19.08
N ALA A 12 19.72 13.24 19.56
CA ALA A 12 19.84 12.76 20.95
C ALA A 12 21.27 12.31 21.30
N ARG A 13 22.09 11.96 20.31
CA ARG A 13 23.51 11.62 20.46
C ARG A 13 24.47 12.80 20.22
N GLY A 14 23.94 14.02 20.11
CA GLY A 14 24.72 15.25 19.96
C GLY A 14 25.08 15.62 18.51
N ALA A 15 24.53 14.93 17.50
CA ALA A 15 24.75 15.31 16.11
C ALA A 15 23.86 16.49 15.69
N ASN A 16 24.39 17.40 14.87
CA ASN A 16 23.59 18.38 14.15
C ASN A 16 22.98 17.72 12.91
N VAL A 17 21.65 17.72 12.81
CA VAL A 17 20.93 17.07 11.71
C VAL A 17 20.18 18.11 10.89
N TYR A 18 20.45 18.12 9.59
CA TYR A 18 19.76 18.96 8.60
C TYR A 18 19.08 18.06 7.57
N PHE A 19 17.85 18.42 7.20
CA PHE A 19 17.14 17.74 6.12
C PHE A 19 17.38 18.47 4.80
N ALA A 20 17.70 17.70 3.75
CA ALA A 20 17.71 18.16 2.38
C ALA A 20 16.61 17.40 1.62
N GLU A 21 15.40 17.97 1.58
CA GLU A 21 14.27 17.36 0.85
C GLU A 21 14.45 17.58 -0.66
N SER A 22 15.04 16.61 -1.35
CA SER A 22 15.28 16.70 -2.79
C SER A 22 14.02 16.50 -3.65
N TYR A 23 12.94 15.98 -3.07
CA TYR A 23 11.69 15.73 -3.78
C TYR A 23 10.50 15.68 -2.81
N ARG A 24 9.28 15.75 -3.36
CA ARG A 24 8.02 15.54 -2.65
C ARG A 24 7.16 14.52 -3.39
N ARG A 25 6.46 13.68 -2.64
CA ARG A 25 5.41 12.80 -3.17
C ARG A 25 4.07 13.52 -3.04
N ILE A 26 3.27 13.45 -4.09
CA ILE A 26 1.92 14.01 -4.13
C ILE A 26 1.05 12.95 -4.78
N ASN A 27 -0.09 12.62 -4.15
CA ASN A 27 -1.12 11.84 -4.82
C ASN A 27 -2.04 12.77 -5.62
N PRO A 28 -2.06 12.70 -6.96
CA PRO A 28 -2.93 13.56 -7.75
C PRO A 28 -4.37 13.03 -7.84
N GLN A 29 -4.63 11.80 -7.38
CA GLN A 29 -5.94 11.16 -7.49
C GLN A 29 -6.91 11.74 -6.46
N LYS A 30 -8.19 11.86 -6.85
CA LYS A 30 -9.25 12.46 -6.03
C LYS A 30 -10.32 11.46 -5.57
N ASN A 31 -10.51 10.37 -6.32
CA ASN A 31 -11.52 9.35 -6.07
C ASN A 31 -11.03 7.97 -6.53
N SER A 32 -11.81 6.94 -6.24
CA SER A 32 -11.57 5.56 -6.68
C SER A 32 -12.58 5.05 -7.72
N GLU A 33 -13.30 5.95 -8.40
CA GLU A 33 -14.45 5.59 -9.27
C GLU A 33 -14.06 4.62 -10.38
N LEU A 34 -12.86 4.79 -10.96
CA LEU A 34 -12.35 3.86 -11.98
C LEU A 34 -12.17 2.44 -11.41
N LEU A 35 -11.63 2.32 -10.20
CA LEU A 35 -11.42 1.01 -9.55
C LEU A 35 -12.76 0.35 -9.23
N GLU A 36 -13.72 1.14 -8.72
CA GLU A 36 -15.07 0.67 -8.47
C GLU A 36 -15.76 0.18 -9.74
N MET A 37 -15.64 0.92 -10.85
CA MET A 37 -16.17 0.51 -12.15
C MET A 37 -15.52 -0.79 -12.63
N GLN A 38 -14.20 -0.95 -12.52
CA GLN A 38 -13.52 -2.19 -12.90
C GLN A 38 -13.97 -3.35 -12.02
N TRP A 39 -14.17 -3.13 -10.72
CA TRP A 39 -14.71 -4.14 -9.81
C TRP A 39 -16.12 -4.57 -10.18
N GLN A 40 -17.04 -3.63 -10.44
CA GLN A 40 -18.41 -3.92 -10.87
C GLN A 40 -18.46 -4.70 -12.20
N GLN A 41 -17.45 -4.53 -13.05
CA GLN A 41 -17.30 -5.26 -14.32
C GLN A 41 -16.57 -6.60 -14.19
N ASN A 42 -16.23 -7.04 -12.97
CA ASN A 42 -15.39 -8.23 -12.72
C ASN A 42 -14.03 -8.17 -13.44
N LYS A 43 -13.41 -6.98 -13.50
CA LYS A 43 -12.10 -6.74 -14.13
C LYS A 43 -11.01 -6.33 -13.14
N LEU A 44 -11.31 -6.33 -11.84
CA LEU A 44 -10.37 -5.99 -10.78
C LEU A 44 -10.23 -7.13 -9.78
N ASP A 45 -9.18 -7.93 -9.93
CA ASP A 45 -8.91 -9.07 -9.04
C ASP A 45 -8.11 -8.68 -7.79
N ALA A 46 -7.15 -7.76 -7.96
CA ALA A 46 -6.23 -7.34 -6.91
C ALA A 46 -5.77 -5.90 -7.09
N VAL A 47 -5.32 -5.28 -5.99
CA VAL A 47 -4.64 -3.98 -6.01
C VAL A 47 -3.28 -4.13 -5.35
N ILE A 48 -2.22 -3.68 -6.03
CA ILE A 48 -0.87 -3.66 -5.49
C ILE A 48 -0.60 -2.31 -4.84
N VAL A 49 -0.08 -2.32 -3.61
CA VAL A 49 0.30 -1.11 -2.88
C VAL A 49 1.71 -1.27 -2.30
N THR A 50 2.63 -0.41 -2.72
CA THR A 50 4.07 -0.54 -2.44
C THR A 50 4.61 0.47 -1.43
N SER A 51 3.73 1.27 -0.81
CA SER A 51 4.09 2.14 0.30
C SER A 51 2.92 2.42 1.23
N SER A 52 3.21 2.62 2.52
CA SER A 52 2.18 2.99 3.50
C SER A 52 1.53 4.35 3.20
N GLU A 53 2.25 5.25 2.52
CA GLU A 53 1.69 6.54 2.07
C GLU A 53 0.63 6.34 0.97
N ALA A 54 0.90 5.49 -0.02
CA ALA A 54 -0.08 5.13 -1.04
C ALA A 54 -1.29 4.39 -0.44
N MET A 55 -1.07 3.53 0.56
CA MET A 55 -2.15 2.84 1.27
C MET A 55 -3.09 3.83 1.96
N ARG A 56 -2.56 4.78 2.74
CA ARG A 56 -3.37 5.83 3.39
C ARG A 56 -4.21 6.62 2.38
N HIS A 57 -3.61 7.02 1.26
CA HIS A 57 -4.35 7.71 0.21
C HIS A 57 -5.47 6.84 -0.39
N LEU A 58 -5.21 5.56 -0.63
CA LEU A 58 -6.22 4.63 -1.12
C LEU A 58 -7.39 4.51 -0.12
N LEU A 59 -7.09 4.28 1.16
CA LEU A 59 -8.09 4.16 2.22
C LEU A 59 -8.93 5.42 2.34
N GLN A 60 -8.31 6.60 2.30
CA GLN A 60 -9.00 7.89 2.35
C GLN A 60 -9.94 8.08 1.15
N MET A 61 -9.52 7.73 -0.06
CA MET A 61 -10.38 7.81 -1.25
C MET A 61 -11.53 6.79 -1.23
N CYS A 62 -11.39 5.70 -0.46
CA CYS A 62 -12.29 4.55 -0.45
C CYS A 62 -13.05 4.38 0.87
N GLU A 63 -13.14 5.41 1.72
CA GLU A 63 -13.70 5.31 3.08
C GLU A 63 -15.08 4.64 3.14
N HIS A 64 -15.88 4.80 2.08
CA HIS A 64 -17.22 4.21 1.95
C HIS A 64 -17.36 3.25 0.75
N ALA A 65 -16.25 2.86 0.11
CA ALA A 65 -16.29 2.07 -1.10
C ALA A 65 -16.34 0.57 -0.78
N GLU A 66 -17.47 -0.07 -1.11
CA GLU A 66 -17.72 -1.49 -0.82
C GLU A 66 -16.67 -2.41 -1.48
N TRP A 67 -16.27 -2.09 -2.72
CA TRP A 67 -15.34 -2.88 -3.52
C TRP A 67 -14.03 -3.21 -2.79
N LEU A 68 -13.55 -2.30 -1.93
CA LEU A 68 -12.28 -2.45 -1.21
C LEU A 68 -12.31 -3.64 -0.24
N ARG A 69 -13.48 -3.99 0.30
CA ARG A 69 -13.64 -5.18 1.17
C ARG A 69 -13.60 -6.49 0.40
N HIS A 70 -13.87 -6.45 -0.90
CA HIS A 70 -13.97 -7.63 -1.75
C HIS A 70 -12.69 -7.94 -2.51
N VAL A 71 -11.90 -6.92 -2.85
CA VAL A 71 -10.63 -7.04 -3.56
C VAL A 71 -9.47 -7.37 -2.60
N THR A 72 -8.47 -8.10 -3.08
CA THR A 72 -7.25 -8.38 -2.29
C THR A 72 -6.18 -7.32 -2.50
N LEU A 73 -5.69 -6.75 -1.40
CA LEU A 73 -4.56 -5.83 -1.39
C LEU A 73 -3.25 -6.61 -1.30
N CYS A 74 -2.37 -6.50 -2.30
CA CYS A 74 -1.05 -7.10 -2.29
C CYS A 74 -0.01 -6.04 -1.93
N VAL A 75 0.80 -6.29 -0.89
CA VAL A 75 1.79 -5.31 -0.41
C VAL A 75 3.18 -5.92 -0.34
N ASN A 76 4.21 -5.09 -0.54
CA ASN A 76 5.61 -5.54 -0.56
C ASN A 76 6.30 -5.52 0.83
N HIS A 77 5.57 -5.14 1.89
CA HIS A 77 6.12 -5.04 3.24
C HIS A 77 5.02 -5.04 4.31
N GLU A 78 5.25 -5.71 5.45
CA GLU A 78 4.32 -5.83 6.58
C GLU A 78 3.75 -4.49 7.07
N ARG A 79 4.61 -3.48 7.24
CA ARG A 79 4.18 -2.12 7.63
C ARG A 79 3.08 -1.51 6.75
N ILE A 80 2.92 -1.93 5.50
CA ILE A 80 1.86 -1.43 4.62
C ILE A 80 0.53 -2.14 4.92
N ALA A 81 0.58 -3.37 5.42
CA ALA A 81 -0.56 -4.19 5.77
C ALA A 81 -1.22 -3.80 7.10
N GLU A 82 -0.48 -3.17 8.02
CA GLU A 82 -0.95 -2.88 9.39
C GLU A 82 -2.33 -2.19 9.44
N GLU A 83 -2.48 -1.07 8.73
CA GLU A 83 -3.71 -0.28 8.71
C GLU A 83 -4.89 -1.01 8.01
N PRO A 84 -4.76 -1.53 6.78
CA PRO A 84 -5.86 -2.26 6.14
C PRO A 84 -6.25 -3.54 6.88
N GLN A 85 -5.31 -4.26 7.51
CA GLN A 85 -5.62 -5.43 8.34
C GLN A 85 -6.46 -5.04 9.56
N GLN A 86 -6.16 -3.92 10.22
CA GLN A 86 -6.99 -3.40 11.34
C GLN A 86 -8.41 -3.04 10.89
N LEU A 87 -8.59 -2.64 9.64
CA LEU A 87 -9.90 -2.36 9.03
C LEU A 87 -10.63 -3.64 8.54
N GLY A 88 -10.03 -4.82 8.70
CA GLY A 88 -10.58 -6.10 8.26
C GLY A 88 -10.54 -6.30 6.75
N LEU A 89 -9.65 -5.61 6.03
CA LEU A 89 -9.47 -5.78 4.60
C LEU A 89 -8.63 -7.02 4.28
N LYS A 90 -8.81 -7.56 3.07
CA LYS A 90 -8.03 -8.71 2.59
C LYS A 90 -6.64 -8.23 2.16
N VAL A 91 -5.60 -8.69 2.84
CA VAL A 91 -4.22 -8.30 2.54
C VAL A 91 -3.33 -9.53 2.39
N LEU A 92 -2.54 -9.56 1.32
CA LEU A 92 -1.43 -10.49 1.14
C LEU A 92 -0.11 -9.71 1.17
N VAL A 93 0.85 -10.22 1.93
CA VAL A 93 2.18 -9.63 2.07
C VAL A 93 3.19 -10.48 1.30
N ALA A 94 3.93 -9.87 0.39
CA ALA A 94 5.04 -10.53 -0.29
C ALA A 94 6.13 -10.91 0.72
N LYS A 95 6.69 -12.10 0.56
CA LYS A 95 7.71 -12.66 1.49
C LYS A 95 9.03 -11.89 1.46
N ALA A 96 9.27 -11.12 0.41
CA ALA A 96 10.45 -10.31 0.21
C ALA A 96 10.10 -9.06 -0.60
N PRO A 97 10.91 -8.00 -0.56
CA PRO A 97 10.79 -6.89 -1.50
C PRO A 97 11.21 -7.32 -2.92
N GLY A 98 10.69 -6.62 -3.93
CA GLY A 98 11.03 -6.81 -5.33
C GLY A 98 9.94 -7.48 -6.15
N ASP A 99 10.09 -7.40 -7.48
CA ASP A 99 9.04 -7.76 -8.43
C ASP A 99 8.71 -9.25 -8.39
N GLU A 100 9.73 -10.11 -8.27
CA GLU A 100 9.55 -11.57 -8.19
C GLU A 100 8.65 -11.99 -7.02
N ALA A 101 8.91 -11.45 -5.83
CA ALA A 101 8.12 -11.75 -4.65
C ALA A 101 6.69 -11.19 -4.75
N MET A 102 6.53 -10.04 -5.41
CA MET A 102 5.20 -9.48 -5.70
C MET A 102 4.43 -10.33 -6.72
N LEU A 103 5.08 -10.85 -7.76
CA LEU A 103 4.47 -11.76 -8.72
C LEU A 103 4.03 -13.07 -8.06
N GLN A 104 4.86 -13.63 -7.17
CA GLN A 104 4.49 -14.80 -6.35
C GLN A 104 3.36 -14.50 -5.36
N CYS A 105 3.25 -13.26 -4.88
CA CYS A 105 2.12 -12.82 -4.06
C CYS A 105 0.83 -12.81 -4.89
N LEU A 106 0.88 -12.30 -6.13
CA LEU A 106 -0.28 -12.24 -7.03
C LEU A 106 -0.70 -13.63 -7.54
N SER A 107 0.26 -14.52 -7.83
CA SER A 107 -0.05 -15.86 -8.34
C SER A 107 -0.88 -16.70 -7.38
N GLN A 108 -0.84 -16.40 -6.07
CA GLN A 108 -1.70 -17.03 -5.06
C GLN A 108 -3.20 -16.74 -5.26
N LEU A 109 -3.54 -15.66 -5.98
CA LEU A 109 -4.91 -15.27 -6.29
C LEU A 109 -5.44 -15.96 -7.53
N VAL A 110 -4.56 -16.45 -8.40
CA VAL A 110 -4.94 -17.21 -9.58
C VAL A 110 -5.36 -18.60 -9.12
N LYS A 111 -6.67 -18.86 -9.08
CA LYS A 111 -7.17 -20.22 -8.97
C LYS A 111 -6.69 -20.99 -10.19
N HIS A 112 -6.13 -22.18 -9.99
CA HIS A 112 -5.96 -23.13 -11.09
C HIS A 112 -7.33 -23.33 -11.74
N HIS A 113 -7.50 -22.84 -12.96
CA HIS A 113 -8.51 -23.37 -13.85
C HIS A 113 -7.99 -24.74 -14.29
N ASP A 114 -8.53 -25.79 -13.69
CA ASP A 114 -8.55 -27.13 -14.30
C ASP A 114 -9.48 -27.13 -15.52
#